data_AF-A0A2A4SG79-F1
#
_entry.id   AF-A0A2A4SG79-F1
#
_cell.length_a   1.000
_cell.length_b   1.000
_cell.length_c   1.000
_cell.angle_alpha   90.00
_cell.angle_beta   90.00
_cell.angle_gamma   90.00
#
_symmetry.space_group_name_H-M   'P 1'
#
loop_
_entity.id
_entity.type
_entity.pdbx_description
1 polymer ?
#
loop_
_entity_poly.entity_id
_entity_poly.type
_entity_poly.pdbx_seq_one_letter_code
_entity_poly.pdbx_strand_id
1 'polypeptide(L)'
;MNNGGAVPGPDQSPQHPTPESGGAFELHVALDGMDPEDGLRIQLPSPSAATSLSDFLDQVFPEDEDQQQQVISLLDVRANPDLPDIYETILDAFDEWRTGRSTLSFQNDANQPLDLADPITNHLQPGDAKIPFTKGGAGGFHLHIHRHYQPLEYAIRQGFWDTKAELLEWLQTHTLLYFMDKHELRLQVSPPGVVDHALLSIAHLLQAQELIALSPETNTFAITREGRRFIGRLLAETESYIDLYDHFKDTASEEDADMVEFDTGRGADLRVLVFIAEGLDPIRTLFLLRLYDGTLDAFGSTWQELISDESFFAGILEPVVNRQDVEEQLLERIVGAGFVYLEEKHEEARESASREEIIQSARAES
;
A
#
# COMPACT_ATOMS: atom_id res chain seq x y z
N MET A 1 81.43 31.17 40.95
CA MET A 1 80.14 31.89 40.82
C MET A 1 79.21 30.99 40.01
N ASN A 2 78.01 30.78 40.52
CA ASN A 2 77.08 29.70 40.18
C ASN A 2 76.16 30.05 39.00
N ASN A 3 75.43 29.01 38.55
CA ASN A 3 74.30 28.93 37.61
C ASN A 3 74.75 28.46 36.20
N GLY A 4 74.36 27.30 35.69
CA GLY A 4 73.19 26.45 35.94
C GLY A 4 72.30 26.47 34.70
N GLY A 5 72.26 25.38 33.93
CA GLY A 5 71.42 25.26 32.74
C GLY A 5 71.39 23.82 32.22
N ALA A 6 70.20 23.22 32.25
CA ALA A 6 69.90 21.81 32.05
C ALA A 6 69.59 21.44 30.59
N VAL A 7 69.76 20.16 30.27
CA VAL A 7 69.21 19.44 29.09
C VAL A 7 68.55 18.17 29.67
N PRO A 8 67.27 17.85 29.38
CA PRO A 8 66.86 16.95 28.26
C PRO A 8 65.46 17.29 27.69
N GLY A 9 64.90 16.74 26.59
CA GLY A 9 65.16 15.62 25.68
C GLY A 9 64.17 15.74 24.48
N PRO A 10 64.06 14.73 23.59
CA PRO A 10 63.36 14.87 22.32
C PRO A 10 61.84 14.67 22.45
N ASP A 11 61.07 15.60 21.90
CA ASP A 11 59.61 15.56 21.85
C ASP A 11 59.19 14.76 20.60
N GLN A 12 58.83 13.48 20.79
CA GLN A 12 58.11 12.68 19.80
C GLN A 12 56.65 12.59 20.26
N SER A 13 55.82 13.49 19.75
CA SER A 13 54.36 13.34 19.81
C SER A 13 53.90 12.60 18.54
N PRO A 14 53.21 11.45 18.64
CA PRO A 14 52.54 10.86 17.50
C PRO A 14 51.30 11.71 17.18
N GLN A 15 51.31 12.39 16.03
CA GLN A 15 50.11 12.97 15.45
C GLN A 15 49.19 11.82 15.00
N HIS A 16 48.31 11.39 15.89
CA HIS A 16 47.07 10.77 15.47
C HIS A 16 46.20 11.87 14.83
N PRO A 17 45.64 11.67 13.62
CA PRO A 17 44.62 12.57 13.12
C PRO A 17 43.41 12.44 14.06
N THR A 18 43.13 13.49 14.82
CA THR A 18 41.82 13.67 15.46
C THR A 18 40.78 13.74 14.35
N PRO A 19 39.70 12.93 14.39
CA PRO A 19 38.59 13.12 13.45
C PRO A 19 38.05 14.54 13.66
N GLU A 20 37.84 15.24 12.54
CA GLU A 20 37.22 16.55 12.54
C GLU A 20 35.94 16.50 13.38
N SER A 21 35.79 17.44 14.30
CA SER A 21 34.59 17.57 15.13
C SER A 21 33.41 18.01 14.27
N GLY A 22 32.83 17.07 13.51
CA GLY A 22 31.50 17.19 12.94
C GLY A 22 30.49 17.11 14.08
N GLY A 23 29.65 18.13 14.23
CA GLY A 23 28.55 18.07 15.19
C GLY A 23 27.62 16.90 14.86
N ALA A 24 26.96 16.32 15.87
CA ALA A 24 25.82 15.43 15.64
C ALA A 24 24.53 16.20 15.87
N PHE A 25 23.47 15.76 15.20
CA PHE A 25 22.11 16.30 15.31
C PHE A 25 21.13 15.13 15.41
N GLU A 26 19.96 15.38 15.99
CA GLU A 26 18.92 14.36 16.15
C GLU A 26 17.85 14.51 15.06
N LEU A 27 17.57 13.42 14.35
CA LEU A 27 16.44 13.31 13.45
C LEU A 27 15.32 12.56 14.16
N HIS A 28 14.12 13.13 14.11
CA HIS A 28 12.89 12.54 14.59
C HIS A 28 11.92 12.38 13.42
N VAL A 29 11.47 11.16 13.14
CA VAL A 29 10.56 10.87 12.02
C VAL A 29 9.33 10.14 12.51
N ALA A 30 8.15 10.64 12.14
CA ALA A 30 6.87 9.98 12.39
C ALA A 30 6.10 9.78 11.07
N LEU A 31 5.52 8.60 10.89
CA LEU A 31 4.58 8.32 9.81
C LEU A 31 3.16 8.79 10.19
N ASP A 32 2.30 8.91 9.20
CA ASP A 32 0.89 9.19 9.41
C ASP A 32 0.20 8.14 10.29
N GLY A 33 -0.53 8.61 11.30
CA GLY A 33 -1.22 7.75 12.27
C GLY A 33 -0.33 7.21 13.40
N MET A 34 0.99 7.46 13.35
CA MET A 34 1.92 7.16 14.44
C MET A 34 1.90 8.30 15.47
N ASP A 35 1.91 7.96 16.77
CA ASP A 35 2.18 8.99 17.78
C ASP A 35 3.61 9.50 17.58
N PRO A 36 3.84 10.82 17.51
CA PRO A 36 5.19 11.35 17.39
C PRO A 36 6.16 10.80 18.43
N GLU A 37 5.72 10.43 19.63
CA GLU A 37 6.61 9.83 20.65
C GLU A 37 7.09 8.42 20.30
N ASP A 38 6.33 7.70 19.48
CA ASP A 38 6.64 6.35 18.99
C ASP A 38 7.46 6.38 17.68
N GLY A 39 7.82 7.57 17.20
CA GLY A 39 8.59 7.79 15.98
C GLY A 39 10.06 7.36 16.06
N LEU A 40 10.68 7.25 14.89
CA LEU A 40 12.10 6.96 14.75
C LEU A 40 12.94 8.10 15.31
N ARG A 41 13.87 7.79 16.21
CA ARG A 41 14.87 8.72 16.73
C ARG A 41 16.26 8.23 16.40
N ILE A 42 17.02 9.02 15.65
CA ILE A 42 18.36 8.65 15.21
C ILE A 42 19.32 9.85 15.30
N GLN A 43 20.52 9.58 15.82
CA GLN A 43 21.59 10.57 15.89
C GLN A 43 22.44 10.47 14.64
N LEU A 44 22.48 11.55 13.87
CA LEU A 44 23.15 11.60 12.58
C LEU A 44 24.32 12.60 12.59
N PRO A 45 25.37 12.37 11.79
CA PRO A 45 26.40 13.38 11.53
C PRO A 45 25.78 14.65 10.94
N SER A 46 26.31 15.82 11.28
CA SER A 46 25.85 17.09 10.70
C SER A 46 25.93 17.03 9.17
N PRO A 47 24.84 17.31 8.46
CA PRO A 47 24.84 17.28 7.00
C PRO A 47 25.68 18.43 6.45
N SER A 48 26.15 18.28 5.22
CA SER A 48 26.77 19.38 4.50
C SER A 48 25.74 20.50 4.28
N ALA A 49 26.17 21.75 4.41
CA ALA A 49 25.28 22.91 4.25
C ALA A 49 24.66 23.05 2.84
N ALA A 50 25.17 22.31 1.86
CA ALA A 50 24.66 22.30 0.49
C ALA A 50 23.75 21.09 0.18
N THR A 51 23.59 20.13 1.10
CA THR A 51 22.77 18.95 0.88
C THR A 51 21.29 19.34 0.87
N SER A 52 20.57 18.97 -0.19
CA SER A 52 19.11 19.16 -0.25
C SER A 52 18.41 18.22 0.72
N LEU A 53 17.18 18.54 1.12
CA LEU A 53 16.36 17.64 1.92
C LEU A 53 16.14 16.30 1.21
N SER A 54 15.94 16.30 -0.12
CA SER A 54 15.85 15.06 -0.92
C SER A 54 17.10 14.19 -0.77
N ASP A 55 18.29 14.75 -1.07
CA ASP A 55 19.55 14.00 -1.03
C ASP A 55 19.86 13.50 0.39
N PHE A 56 19.42 14.23 1.41
CA PHE A 56 19.54 13.83 2.81
C PHE A 56 18.62 12.64 3.11
N LEU A 57 17.35 12.68 2.70
CA LEU A 57 16.42 11.58 2.91
C LEU A 57 16.87 10.31 2.19
N ASP A 58 17.43 10.42 0.99
CA ASP A 58 17.99 9.28 0.26
C ASP A 58 19.21 8.64 0.98
N GLN A 59 19.94 9.42 1.79
CA GLN A 59 21.04 8.89 2.62
C GLN A 59 20.55 8.20 3.90
N VAL A 60 19.43 8.68 4.46
CA VAL A 60 18.86 8.13 5.70
C VAL A 60 17.98 6.92 5.43
N PHE A 61 17.28 6.91 4.30
CA PHE A 61 16.37 5.85 3.87
C PHE A 61 16.79 5.28 2.51
N PRO A 62 18.00 4.71 2.37
CA PRO A 62 18.55 4.26 1.09
C PRO A 62 17.84 3.00 0.57
N GLU A 63 17.91 2.77 -0.74
CA GLU A 63 17.43 1.52 -1.38
C GLU A 63 18.40 0.34 -1.16
N ASP A 64 19.67 0.63 -0.91
CA ASP A 64 20.74 -0.36 -0.84
C ASP A 64 20.84 -0.97 0.57
N GLU A 65 20.70 -2.29 0.67
CA GLU A 65 20.72 -3.04 1.94
C GLU A 65 22.00 -2.76 2.76
N ASP A 66 23.17 -2.68 2.10
CA ASP A 66 24.44 -2.39 2.78
C ASP A 66 24.44 -0.99 3.42
N GLN A 67 23.80 -0.01 2.79
CA GLN A 67 23.61 1.33 3.35
C GLN A 67 22.53 1.35 4.43
N GLN A 68 21.44 0.59 4.27
CA GLN A 68 20.42 0.44 5.32
C GLN A 68 21.04 -0.13 6.61
N GLN A 69 21.88 -1.16 6.51
CA GLN A 69 22.61 -1.72 7.65
C GLN A 69 23.55 -0.72 8.33
N GLN A 70 24.14 0.20 7.56
CA GLN A 70 24.93 1.30 8.14
C GLN A 70 24.05 2.24 8.96
N VAL A 71 22.86 2.60 8.50
CA VAL A 71 21.93 3.45 9.24
C VAL A 71 21.39 2.73 10.47
N ILE A 72 21.01 1.46 10.36
CA ILE A 72 20.57 0.62 11.48
C ILE A 72 21.62 0.56 12.59
N SER A 73 22.91 0.52 12.24
CA SER A 73 24.00 0.52 13.22
C SER A 73 24.10 1.81 14.08
N LEU A 74 23.46 2.90 13.64
CA LEU A 74 23.39 4.17 14.37
C LEU A 74 22.22 4.23 15.36
N LEU A 75 21.28 3.28 15.30
CA LEU A 75 20.11 3.24 16.18
C LEU A 75 20.51 2.86 17.62
N ASP A 76 19.98 3.58 18.60
CA ASP A 76 20.18 3.25 20.02
C ASP A 76 19.17 2.20 20.48
N VAL A 77 19.36 0.95 20.01
CA VAL A 77 18.51 -0.21 20.32
C VAL A 77 18.46 -0.51 21.84
N ARG A 78 19.41 0.01 22.63
CA ARG A 78 19.36 -0.11 24.09
C ARG A 78 18.35 0.84 24.71
N ALA A 79 18.16 2.02 24.13
CA ALA A 79 17.19 3.01 24.57
C ALA A 79 15.77 2.63 24.13
N ASN A 80 15.62 2.15 22.89
CA ASN A 80 14.37 1.62 22.38
C ASN A 80 14.63 0.40 21.46
N PRO A 81 14.26 -0.83 21.88
CA PRO A 81 14.52 -2.04 21.11
C PRO A 81 13.71 -2.12 19.80
N ASP A 82 12.63 -1.34 19.67
CA ASP A 82 11.72 -1.38 18.53
C ASP A 82 12.18 -0.45 17.37
N LEU A 83 13.28 0.30 17.55
CA LEU A 83 13.79 1.22 16.52
C LEU A 83 14.11 0.57 15.17
N PRO A 84 14.67 -0.66 15.10
CA PRO A 84 14.87 -1.34 13.82
C PRO A 84 13.55 -1.57 13.08
N ASP A 85 12.54 -2.12 13.74
CA ASP A 85 11.22 -2.38 13.15
C ASP A 85 10.52 -1.07 12.70
N ILE A 86 10.65 0.00 13.50
CA ILE A 86 10.14 1.33 13.13
C ILE A 86 10.89 1.87 11.89
N TYR A 87 12.21 1.68 11.83
CA TYR A 87 13.02 2.09 10.68
C TYR A 87 12.62 1.34 9.41
N GLU A 88 12.44 0.01 9.50
CA GLU A 88 11.94 -0.83 8.41
C GLU A 88 10.56 -0.36 7.92
N THR A 89 9.63 -0.05 8.84
CA THR A 89 8.31 0.48 8.47
C THR A 89 8.40 1.81 7.70
N ILE A 90 9.37 2.67 8.02
CA ILE A 90 9.60 3.92 7.27
C ILE A 90 10.28 3.63 5.93
N LEU A 91 11.23 2.69 5.87
CA LEU A 91 11.82 2.24 4.60
C LEU A 91 10.75 1.72 3.63
N ASP A 92 9.81 0.90 4.11
CA ASP A 92 8.69 0.40 3.31
C ASP A 92 7.90 1.56 2.66
N ALA A 93 7.66 2.65 3.40
CA ALA A 93 6.98 3.83 2.87
C ALA A 93 7.77 4.52 1.74
N PHE A 94 9.10 4.54 1.83
CA PHE A 94 9.97 5.05 0.76
C PHE A 94 10.00 4.12 -0.45
N ASP A 95 10.00 2.80 -0.23
CA ASP A 95 9.99 1.83 -1.31
C ASP A 95 8.66 1.80 -2.05
N GLU A 96 7.54 1.93 -1.34
CA GLU A 96 6.22 2.20 -1.93
C GLU A 96 6.21 3.47 -2.79
N TRP A 97 6.88 4.53 -2.34
CA TRP A 97 6.97 5.77 -3.10
C TRP A 97 7.79 5.61 -4.37
N ARG A 98 8.95 4.95 -4.29
CA ARG A 98 9.84 4.67 -5.42
C ARG A 98 9.20 3.77 -6.47
N THR A 99 8.50 2.74 -6.01
CA THR A 99 7.74 1.82 -6.87
C THR A 99 6.45 2.43 -7.39
N GLY A 100 6.10 3.64 -6.94
CA GLY A 100 4.95 4.41 -7.39
C GLY A 100 3.61 3.89 -6.86
N ARG A 101 3.63 3.09 -5.80
CA ARG A 101 2.44 2.63 -5.06
C ARG A 101 1.83 3.75 -4.20
N SER A 102 2.67 4.65 -3.70
CA SER A 102 2.24 5.83 -2.93
C SER A 102 2.94 7.12 -3.41
N THR A 103 2.47 8.25 -2.88
CA THR A 103 3.24 9.50 -2.86
C THR A 103 3.45 9.94 -1.43
N LEU A 104 4.61 10.52 -1.13
CA LEU A 104 4.94 11.04 0.19
C LEU A 104 4.82 12.57 0.21
N SER A 105 4.31 13.08 1.33
CA SER A 105 4.36 14.50 1.66
C SER A 105 4.98 14.70 3.03
N PHE A 106 5.78 15.75 3.17
CA PHE A 106 6.66 15.96 4.31
C PHE A 106 6.28 17.25 5.03
N GLN A 107 6.16 17.20 6.36
CA GLN A 107 5.78 18.35 7.19
C GLN A 107 6.68 18.46 8.43
N ASN A 108 6.77 19.66 9.00
CA ASN A 108 7.37 19.88 10.33
C ASN A 108 6.30 19.90 11.44
N ASP A 109 6.72 20.06 12.69
CA ASP A 109 5.82 20.14 13.86
C ASP A 109 4.79 21.29 13.82
N ALA A 110 5.00 22.28 12.95
CA ALA A 110 4.06 23.37 12.73
C ALA A 110 3.05 23.06 11.59
N ASN A 111 3.01 21.81 11.12
CA ASN A 111 2.24 21.34 9.97
C ASN A 111 2.53 22.14 8.69
N GLN A 112 3.76 22.66 8.56
CA GLN A 112 4.18 23.36 7.35
C GLN A 112 4.80 22.36 6.38
N PRO A 113 4.38 22.36 5.10
CA PRO A 113 4.96 21.49 4.10
C PRO A 113 6.44 21.85 3.89
N LEU A 114 7.27 20.82 3.71
CA LEU A 114 8.69 20.96 3.43
C LEU A 114 8.94 20.89 1.92
N ASP A 115 9.84 21.75 1.42
CA ASP A 115 10.33 21.67 0.05
C ASP A 115 11.56 20.76 0.01
N LEU A 116 11.50 19.69 -0.80
CA LEU A 116 12.60 18.74 -0.93
C LEU A 116 13.87 19.37 -1.55
N ALA A 117 13.73 20.47 -2.26
CA ALA A 117 14.86 21.20 -2.83
C ALA A 117 15.57 22.12 -1.82
N ASP A 118 14.97 22.39 -0.66
CA ASP A 118 15.57 23.25 0.35
C ASP A 118 16.80 22.57 0.99
N PRO A 119 17.86 23.34 1.33
CA PRO A 119 18.95 22.82 2.13
C PRO A 119 18.48 22.31 3.49
N ILE A 120 18.91 21.11 3.88
CA ILE A 120 18.52 20.48 5.16
C ILE A 120 18.82 21.38 6.38
N THR A 121 19.85 22.24 6.29
CA THR A 121 20.20 23.20 7.33
C THR A 121 19.10 24.20 7.65
N ASN A 122 18.17 24.46 6.72
CA ASN A 122 17.03 25.35 6.93
C ASN A 122 15.97 24.75 7.88
N HIS A 123 15.98 23.43 8.03
CA HIS A 123 14.99 22.70 8.83
C HIS A 123 15.51 22.29 10.21
N LEU A 124 16.80 22.52 10.50
CA LEU A 124 17.39 22.24 11.81
C LEU A 124 16.94 23.27 12.84
N GLN A 125 16.27 22.82 13.89
CA GLN A 125 15.89 23.66 15.04
C GLN A 125 17.05 23.78 16.02
N PRO A 126 17.41 24.96 16.53
CA PRO A 126 18.52 25.08 17.50
C PRO A 126 18.28 24.20 18.74
N GLY A 127 19.29 23.41 19.13
CA GLY A 127 19.16 22.41 20.18
C GLY A 127 18.81 23.03 21.54
N ASP A 128 17.82 22.46 22.21
CA ASP A 128 17.43 22.86 23.55
C ASP A 128 18.48 22.36 24.57
N ALA A 129 19.20 23.28 25.21
CA ALA A 129 20.27 22.98 26.18
C ALA A 129 19.81 22.25 27.47
N LYS A 130 18.55 21.79 27.52
CA LYS A 130 17.93 21.09 28.65
C LYS A 130 17.84 19.57 28.46
N ILE A 131 18.10 19.04 27.27
CA ILE A 131 18.14 17.59 27.04
C ILE A 131 19.52 17.07 27.50
N PRO A 132 19.61 16.12 28.45
CA PRO A 132 20.86 15.77 29.13
C PRO A 132 21.95 15.14 28.25
N PHE A 133 21.64 14.86 26.97
CA PHE A 133 22.48 14.09 26.07
C PHE A 133 23.40 14.93 25.16
N THR A 134 23.26 16.26 25.12
CA THR A 134 24.05 17.09 24.20
C THR A 134 25.14 17.89 24.93
N LYS A 135 26.32 17.29 25.10
CA LYS A 135 27.56 18.08 25.19
C LYS A 135 27.93 18.54 23.77
N GLY A 136 27.34 19.68 23.36
CA GLY A 136 27.73 20.39 22.13
C GLY A 136 26.96 20.04 20.85
N GLY A 137 25.73 19.50 20.97
CA GLY A 137 24.94 19.03 19.83
C GLY A 137 24.32 20.15 19.00
N ALA A 138 24.39 19.99 17.67
CA ALA A 138 23.61 20.73 16.70
C ALA A 138 22.11 20.42 16.89
N GLY A 139 21.27 21.12 16.13
CA GLY A 139 19.82 21.13 16.29
C GLY A 139 19.07 19.79 16.24
N GLY A 140 17.75 19.84 16.46
CA GLY A 140 16.84 18.74 16.14
C GLY A 140 16.15 18.97 14.80
N PHE A 141 15.87 17.91 14.04
CA PHE A 141 14.98 17.98 12.87
C PHE A 141 13.82 17.01 13.08
N HIS A 142 12.61 17.55 13.07
CA HIS A 142 11.39 16.76 13.20
C HIS A 142 10.66 16.73 11.87
N LEU A 143 10.36 15.52 11.42
CA LEU A 143 9.79 15.21 10.13
C LEU A 143 8.54 14.34 10.29
N HIS A 144 7.42 14.84 9.79
CA HIS A 144 6.18 14.08 9.66
C HIS A 144 6.01 13.68 8.20
N ILE A 145 5.86 12.37 7.94
CA ILE A 145 5.70 11.81 6.61
C ILE A 145 4.26 11.32 6.47
N HIS A 146 3.54 11.83 5.47
CA HIS A 146 2.21 11.34 5.12
C HIS A 146 2.25 10.58 3.81
N ARG A 147 1.73 9.35 3.86
CA ARG A 147 1.55 8.47 2.69
C ARG A 147 0.20 8.73 2.04
N HIS A 148 0.20 8.78 0.72
CA HIS A 148 -1.02 8.89 -0.07
C HIS A 148 -1.02 7.79 -1.13
N TYR A 149 -1.85 6.78 -0.95
CA TYR A 149 -2.01 5.70 -1.90
C TYR A 149 -2.77 6.15 -3.16
N GLN A 150 -2.24 5.79 -4.33
CA GLN A 150 -2.75 6.24 -5.62
C GLN A 150 -2.97 5.04 -6.56
N PRO A 151 -3.93 4.14 -6.26
CA PRO A 151 -4.12 2.91 -7.04
C PRO A 151 -4.50 3.17 -8.50
N LEU A 152 -5.20 4.26 -8.79
CA LEU A 152 -5.57 4.63 -10.16
C LEU A 152 -4.35 5.08 -10.97
N GLU A 153 -3.50 5.94 -10.41
CA GLU A 153 -2.24 6.36 -11.03
C GLU A 153 -1.27 5.19 -11.17
N TYR A 154 -1.20 4.32 -10.15
CA TYR A 154 -0.42 3.08 -10.20
C TYR A 154 -0.85 2.22 -11.40
N ALA A 155 -2.16 2.03 -11.61
CA ALA A 155 -2.69 1.26 -12.73
C ALA A 155 -2.16 1.75 -14.10
N ILE A 156 -2.08 3.07 -14.28
CA ILE A 156 -1.59 3.69 -15.52
C ILE A 156 -0.08 3.52 -15.66
N ARG A 157 0.68 3.75 -14.58
CA ARG A 157 2.14 3.64 -14.58
C ARG A 157 2.62 2.23 -14.88
N GLN A 158 1.91 1.22 -14.37
CA GLN A 158 2.22 -0.19 -14.61
C GLN A 158 1.70 -0.70 -15.96
N GLY A 159 0.92 0.12 -16.69
CA GLY A 159 0.41 -0.24 -18.02
C GLY A 159 -0.77 -1.21 -17.99
N PHE A 160 -1.47 -1.36 -16.86
CA PHE A 160 -2.72 -2.12 -16.79
C PHE A 160 -3.87 -1.42 -17.54
N TRP A 161 -3.83 -0.08 -17.57
CA TRP A 161 -4.80 0.77 -18.25
C TRP A 161 -4.10 1.89 -19.02
N ASP A 162 -4.61 2.24 -20.20
CA ASP A 162 -4.02 3.27 -21.05
C ASP A 162 -4.21 4.68 -20.45
N THR A 163 -5.39 4.95 -19.87
CA THR A 163 -5.70 6.26 -19.29
C THR A 163 -6.54 6.17 -18.02
N LYS A 164 -6.33 7.12 -17.10
CA LYS A 164 -7.14 7.22 -15.88
C LYS A 164 -8.62 7.47 -16.17
N ALA A 165 -8.93 8.20 -17.24
CA ALA A 165 -10.31 8.48 -17.64
C ALA A 165 -11.06 7.20 -18.06
N GLU A 166 -10.40 6.30 -18.79
CA GLU A 166 -10.98 5.02 -19.19
C GLU A 166 -11.23 4.12 -17.98
N LEU A 167 -10.25 4.02 -17.06
CA LEU A 167 -10.39 3.27 -15.83
C LEU A 167 -11.56 3.81 -14.97
N LEU A 168 -11.65 5.12 -14.78
CA LEU A 168 -12.74 5.74 -14.03
C LEU A 168 -14.10 5.48 -14.68
N GLU A 169 -14.21 5.62 -16.01
CA GLU A 169 -15.45 5.29 -16.72
C GLU A 169 -15.86 3.83 -16.48
N TRP A 170 -14.89 2.91 -16.54
CA TRP A 170 -15.14 1.49 -16.26
C TRP A 170 -15.64 1.27 -14.83
N LEU A 171 -14.95 1.82 -13.82
CA LEU A 171 -15.34 1.71 -12.40
C LEU A 171 -16.74 2.29 -12.13
N GLN A 172 -17.04 3.46 -12.70
CA GLN A 172 -18.31 4.16 -12.54
C GLN A 172 -19.48 3.41 -13.18
N THR A 173 -19.33 2.97 -14.43
CA THR A 173 -20.37 2.25 -15.15
C THR A 173 -20.72 0.94 -14.47
N HIS A 174 -19.73 0.22 -13.95
CA HIS A 174 -19.93 -1.05 -13.25
C HIS A 174 -20.53 -0.85 -11.85
N THR A 175 -20.16 0.22 -11.14
CA THR A 175 -20.81 0.63 -9.89
C THR A 175 -22.30 0.92 -10.10
N LEU A 176 -22.65 1.68 -11.14
CA LEU A 176 -24.06 1.97 -11.44
C LEU A 176 -24.82 0.70 -11.81
N LEU A 177 -24.26 -0.19 -12.64
CA LEU A 177 -24.87 -1.47 -12.97
C LEU A 177 -25.10 -2.34 -11.74
N TYR A 178 -24.13 -2.38 -10.82
CA TYR A 178 -24.24 -3.11 -9.56
C TYR A 178 -25.44 -2.64 -8.73
N PHE A 179 -25.60 -1.34 -8.52
CA PHE A 179 -26.74 -0.80 -7.76
C PHE A 179 -28.08 -0.95 -8.50
N MET A 180 -28.09 -0.86 -9.83
CA MET A 180 -29.29 -1.13 -10.63
C MET A 180 -29.71 -2.61 -10.58
N ASP A 181 -28.75 -3.54 -10.50
CA ASP A 181 -29.03 -4.97 -10.48
C ASP A 181 -29.37 -5.48 -9.08
N LYS A 182 -28.44 -5.34 -8.14
CA LYS A 182 -28.54 -5.91 -6.79
C LYS A 182 -29.56 -5.19 -5.92
N HIS A 183 -29.66 -3.86 -6.06
CA HIS A 183 -30.51 -3.00 -5.22
C HIS A 183 -31.77 -2.50 -5.94
N GLU A 184 -32.04 -3.01 -7.15
CA GLU A 184 -33.18 -2.64 -8.00
C GLU A 184 -33.35 -1.11 -8.18
N LEU A 185 -32.24 -0.36 -8.20
CA LEU A 185 -32.25 1.09 -8.34
C LEU A 185 -32.98 1.51 -9.62
N ARG A 186 -33.92 2.45 -9.47
CA ARG A 186 -34.65 3.07 -10.59
C ARG A 186 -34.21 4.52 -10.78
N LEU A 187 -33.21 4.73 -11.65
CA LEU A 187 -32.71 6.06 -11.98
C LEU A 187 -33.76 6.82 -12.82
N GLN A 188 -34.28 7.93 -12.30
CA GLN A 188 -35.24 8.82 -12.99
C GLN A 188 -34.53 9.93 -13.77
N VAL A 189 -35.13 10.37 -14.88
CA VAL A 189 -34.57 11.44 -15.74
C VAL A 189 -34.95 12.87 -15.25
N SER A 190 -35.85 13.04 -14.26
CA SER A 190 -36.29 14.36 -13.72
C SER A 190 -37.25 14.24 -12.49
N PRO A 191 -37.41 15.27 -11.61
CA PRO A 191 -37.24 16.73 -11.84
C PRO A 191 -36.01 17.40 -11.14
N PRO A 192 -35.65 18.65 -11.56
CA PRO A 192 -34.37 19.28 -11.25
C PRO A 192 -34.27 19.85 -9.84
N GLY A 193 -33.14 19.59 -9.18
CA GLY A 193 -32.78 20.19 -7.90
C GLY A 193 -31.68 19.41 -7.18
N VAL A 194 -30.44 19.62 -7.63
CA VAL A 194 -29.18 19.32 -6.90
C VAL A 194 -28.52 17.93 -7.09
N VAL A 195 -29.21 16.91 -7.61
CA VAL A 195 -28.60 15.58 -7.90
C VAL A 195 -29.25 15.10 -9.23
N ASP A 196 -28.61 14.73 -10.35
CA ASP A 196 -27.44 13.86 -10.52
C ASP A 196 -26.86 13.92 -11.96
N HIS A 197 -26.21 15.03 -12.35
CA HIS A 197 -25.66 15.17 -13.71
C HIS A 197 -24.60 14.10 -14.05
N ALA A 198 -23.88 13.63 -13.03
CA ALA A 198 -22.88 12.58 -13.17
C ALA A 198 -23.54 11.22 -13.43
N LEU A 199 -24.51 10.78 -12.62
CA LEU A 199 -25.20 9.51 -12.87
C LEU A 199 -25.91 9.48 -14.22
N LEU A 200 -26.51 10.59 -14.65
CA LEU A 200 -27.12 10.64 -15.98
C LEU A 200 -26.08 10.49 -17.11
N SER A 201 -24.89 11.05 -16.94
CA SER A 201 -23.80 10.88 -17.90
C SER A 201 -23.34 9.42 -17.97
N ILE A 202 -23.16 8.77 -16.82
CA ILE A 202 -22.82 7.34 -16.73
C ILE A 202 -23.93 6.47 -17.33
N ALA A 203 -25.21 6.80 -17.05
CA ALA A 203 -26.35 6.09 -17.60
C ALA A 203 -26.42 6.21 -19.13
N HIS A 204 -26.12 7.38 -19.70
CA HIS A 204 -26.05 7.53 -21.15
C HIS A 204 -24.92 6.71 -21.78
N LEU A 205 -23.77 6.55 -21.10
CA LEU A 205 -22.70 5.66 -21.56
C LEU A 205 -23.16 4.19 -21.58
N LEU A 206 -23.76 3.72 -20.48
CA LEU A 206 -24.34 2.37 -20.41
C LEU A 206 -25.47 2.16 -21.45
N GLN A 207 -26.24 3.19 -21.74
CA GLN A 207 -27.28 3.16 -22.76
C GLN A 207 -26.68 3.06 -24.17
N ALA A 208 -25.61 3.81 -24.45
CA ALA A 208 -24.89 3.74 -25.72
C ALA A 208 -24.26 2.35 -25.94
N GLN A 209 -23.90 1.66 -24.86
CA GLN A 209 -23.42 0.26 -24.86
C GLN A 209 -24.55 -0.78 -24.88
N GLU A 210 -25.82 -0.35 -24.98
CA GLU A 210 -27.02 -1.21 -24.96
C GLU A 210 -27.22 -2.01 -23.66
N LEU A 211 -26.51 -1.68 -22.58
CA LEU A 211 -26.60 -2.40 -21.29
C LEU A 211 -27.82 -1.96 -20.49
N ILE A 212 -28.24 -0.71 -20.63
CA ILE A 212 -29.49 -0.18 -20.07
C ILE A 212 -30.33 0.50 -21.14
N ALA A 213 -31.63 0.65 -20.90
CA ALA A 213 -32.54 1.37 -21.78
C ALA A 213 -33.52 2.23 -20.98
N LEU A 214 -33.87 3.39 -21.54
CA LEU A 214 -34.90 4.26 -20.98
C LEU A 214 -36.29 3.66 -21.25
N SER A 215 -37.06 3.43 -20.19
CA SER A 215 -38.47 3.08 -20.30
C SER A 215 -39.28 4.36 -20.55
N PRO A 216 -39.98 4.49 -21.71
CA PRO A 216 -40.79 5.66 -22.00
C PRO A 216 -42.03 5.76 -21.10
N GLU A 217 -42.47 4.65 -20.50
CA GLU A 217 -43.66 4.58 -19.64
C GLU A 217 -43.37 5.10 -18.23
N THR A 218 -42.20 4.76 -17.69
CA THR A 218 -41.81 5.08 -16.31
C THR A 218 -40.80 6.22 -16.23
N ASN A 219 -40.24 6.64 -17.38
CA ASN A 219 -39.16 7.62 -17.47
C ASN A 219 -37.94 7.27 -16.58
N THR A 220 -37.65 5.97 -16.50
CA THR A 220 -36.53 5.40 -15.73
C THR A 220 -35.68 4.51 -16.60
N PHE A 221 -34.38 4.44 -16.30
CA PHE A 221 -33.51 3.43 -16.89
C PHE A 221 -33.78 2.05 -16.30
N ALA A 222 -33.70 1.02 -17.15
CA ALA A 222 -33.78 -0.38 -16.77
C ALA A 222 -32.70 -1.19 -17.48
N ILE A 223 -32.17 -2.21 -16.82
CA ILE A 223 -31.15 -3.10 -17.40
C ILE A 223 -31.78 -3.91 -18.54
N THR A 224 -31.11 -3.93 -19.69
CA THR A 224 -31.59 -4.69 -20.86
C THR A 224 -31.28 -6.18 -20.71
N ARG A 225 -31.78 -7.00 -21.64
CA ARG A 225 -31.33 -8.39 -21.74
C ARG A 225 -29.83 -8.51 -21.98
N GLU A 226 -29.23 -7.59 -22.74
CA GLU A 226 -27.78 -7.63 -22.95
C GLU A 226 -27.03 -7.19 -21.70
N GLY A 227 -27.50 -6.17 -20.98
CA GLY A 227 -26.96 -5.81 -19.67
C GLY A 227 -27.00 -6.97 -18.67
N ARG A 228 -28.10 -7.73 -18.61
CA ARG A 228 -28.20 -8.94 -17.79
C ARG A 228 -27.17 -10.01 -18.17
N ARG A 229 -26.94 -10.24 -19.47
CA ARG A 229 -25.91 -11.18 -19.93
C ARG A 229 -24.50 -10.68 -19.62
N PHE A 230 -24.27 -9.38 -19.76
CA PHE A 230 -23.00 -8.74 -19.43
C PHE A 230 -22.67 -8.93 -17.95
N ILE A 231 -23.62 -8.64 -17.06
CA ILE A 231 -23.49 -8.92 -15.61
C ILE A 231 -23.19 -10.39 -15.36
N GLY A 232 -23.91 -11.31 -16.02
CA GLY A 232 -23.63 -12.75 -15.90
C GLY A 232 -22.21 -13.15 -16.33
N ARG A 233 -21.63 -12.48 -17.33
CA ARG A 233 -20.21 -12.69 -17.71
C ARG A 233 -19.25 -12.19 -16.64
N LEU A 234 -19.52 -11.02 -16.06
CA LEU A 234 -18.71 -10.48 -14.97
C LEU A 234 -18.76 -11.38 -13.73
N LEU A 235 -19.93 -11.91 -13.38
CA LEU A 235 -20.07 -12.84 -12.26
C LEU A 235 -19.27 -14.13 -12.50
N ALA A 236 -19.38 -14.73 -13.68
CA ALA A 236 -18.62 -15.92 -14.03
C ALA A 236 -17.10 -15.66 -14.03
N GLU A 237 -16.67 -14.47 -14.48
CA GLU A 237 -15.28 -14.04 -14.38
C GLU A 237 -14.83 -13.93 -12.91
N THR A 238 -15.61 -13.26 -12.06
CA THR A 238 -15.27 -13.13 -10.63
C THR A 238 -15.23 -14.47 -9.92
N GLU A 239 -16.19 -15.36 -10.21
CA GLU A 239 -16.22 -16.72 -9.67
C GLU A 239 -14.97 -17.51 -10.07
N SER A 240 -14.47 -17.33 -11.30
CA SER A 240 -13.20 -17.94 -11.71
C SER A 240 -12.00 -17.43 -10.91
N TYR A 241 -11.97 -16.13 -10.55
CA TYR A 241 -10.91 -15.60 -9.68
C TYR A 241 -11.01 -16.17 -8.26
N ILE A 242 -12.23 -16.34 -7.73
CA ILE A 242 -12.45 -16.93 -6.41
C ILE A 242 -11.98 -18.38 -6.41
N ASP A 243 -12.41 -19.17 -7.40
CA ASP A 243 -12.07 -20.59 -7.52
C ASP A 243 -10.55 -20.80 -7.62
N LEU A 244 -9.86 -19.93 -8.37
CA LEU A 244 -8.42 -20.06 -8.61
C LEU A 244 -7.56 -19.46 -7.51
N TYR A 245 -7.99 -18.38 -6.87
CA TYR A 245 -7.07 -17.56 -6.06
C TYR A 245 -7.55 -17.23 -4.65
N ASP A 246 -8.80 -17.55 -4.24
CA ASP A 246 -9.29 -17.11 -2.94
C ASP A 246 -8.54 -17.73 -1.76
N HIS A 247 -7.89 -18.89 -1.95
CA HIS A 247 -7.07 -19.53 -0.92
C HIS A 247 -5.80 -18.72 -0.56
N PHE A 248 -5.33 -17.83 -1.44
CA PHE A 248 -4.19 -16.95 -1.15
C PHE A 248 -4.52 -15.79 -0.19
N LYS A 249 -5.80 -15.63 0.20
CA LYS A 249 -6.21 -14.58 1.17
C LYS A 249 -5.64 -14.77 2.57
N ASP A 250 -5.10 -15.94 2.85
CA ASP A 250 -4.63 -16.38 4.15
C ASP A 250 -3.45 -17.33 3.95
N THR A 251 -2.33 -16.74 3.53
CA THR A 251 -1.09 -17.46 3.24
C THR A 251 -0.11 -17.25 4.38
N ALA A 252 0.36 -18.35 4.98
CA ALA A 252 1.41 -18.35 5.98
C ALA A 252 2.67 -18.99 5.42
N SER A 253 3.77 -18.23 5.42
CA SER A 253 5.10 -18.68 5.01
C SER A 253 6.14 -17.95 5.85
N GLU A 254 7.09 -18.68 6.43
CA GLU A 254 8.31 -18.09 7.00
C GLU A 254 9.42 -18.16 5.92
N GLU A 255 10.29 -17.15 5.83
CA GLU A 255 11.34 -17.07 4.80
C GLU A 255 12.25 -18.31 4.77
N ASP A 256 12.51 -18.88 5.95
CA ASP A 256 13.33 -20.09 6.13
C ASP A 256 12.53 -21.40 6.17
N ALA A 257 11.19 -21.34 6.15
CA ALA A 257 10.35 -22.53 6.18
C ALA A 257 10.15 -23.09 4.77
N ASP A 258 10.37 -24.40 4.64
CA ASP A 258 10.07 -25.11 3.39
C ASP A 258 8.56 -25.25 3.11
N MET A 259 7.72 -24.90 4.08
CA MET A 259 6.29 -25.17 4.06
C MET A 259 5.49 -23.87 3.94
N VAL A 260 4.63 -23.82 2.93
CA VAL A 260 3.60 -22.79 2.74
C VAL A 260 2.27 -23.38 3.17
N GLU A 261 1.54 -22.68 4.03
CA GLU A 261 0.21 -23.07 4.49
C GLU A 261 -0.84 -22.06 4.03
N PHE A 262 -2.05 -22.55 3.74
CA PHE A 262 -3.20 -21.76 3.32
C PHE A 262 -4.36 -21.97 4.29
N ASP A 263 -5.28 -20.98 4.38
CA ASP A 263 -6.50 -21.05 5.20
C ASP A 263 -6.24 -21.29 6.71
N THR A 264 -5.13 -20.77 7.25
CA THR A 264 -4.70 -20.95 8.65
C THR A 264 -5.44 -20.09 9.69
N GLY A 265 -6.09 -19.03 9.23
CA GLY A 265 -6.70 -17.94 9.99
C GLY A 265 -5.70 -16.90 10.51
N ARG A 266 -4.42 -16.96 10.10
CA ARG A 266 -3.32 -16.13 10.63
C ARG A 266 -2.34 -15.65 9.56
N GLY A 267 -2.52 -16.06 8.31
CA GLY A 267 -1.68 -15.67 7.19
C GLY A 267 -2.00 -14.28 6.66
N ALA A 268 -1.19 -13.83 5.71
CA ALA A 268 -1.37 -12.58 4.99
C ALA A 268 -2.25 -12.78 3.74
N ASP A 269 -2.96 -11.72 3.33
CA ASP A 269 -3.70 -11.70 2.06
C ASP A 269 -2.73 -11.37 0.92
N LEU A 270 -2.31 -12.40 0.19
CA LEU A 270 -1.35 -12.28 -0.91
C LEU A 270 -2.03 -12.26 -2.28
N ARG A 271 -3.37 -12.22 -2.35
CA ARG A 271 -4.11 -12.33 -3.62
C ARG A 271 -3.68 -11.31 -4.65
N VAL A 272 -3.45 -10.05 -4.25
CA VAL A 272 -3.00 -8.99 -5.17
C VAL A 272 -1.64 -9.31 -5.80
N LEU A 273 -0.67 -9.79 -5.00
CA LEU A 273 0.63 -10.18 -5.52
C LEU A 273 0.51 -11.33 -6.51
N VAL A 274 -0.33 -12.33 -6.19
CA VAL A 274 -0.60 -13.45 -7.08
C VAL A 274 -1.27 -13.01 -8.37
N PHE A 275 -2.23 -12.07 -8.32
CA PHE A 275 -2.84 -11.51 -9.54
C PHE A 275 -1.79 -10.88 -10.44
N ILE A 276 -0.86 -10.10 -9.88
CA ILE A 276 0.22 -9.45 -10.63
C ILE A 276 1.16 -10.52 -11.23
N ALA A 277 1.57 -11.51 -10.43
CA ALA A 277 2.46 -12.59 -10.88
C ALA A 277 1.86 -13.43 -12.02
N GLU A 278 0.56 -13.69 -11.95
CA GLU A 278 -0.19 -14.41 -12.99
C GLU A 278 -0.59 -13.54 -14.18
N GLY A 279 -0.15 -12.27 -14.23
CA GLY A 279 -0.38 -11.35 -15.34
C GLY A 279 -1.82 -10.81 -15.44
N LEU A 280 -2.57 -10.86 -14.33
CA LEU A 280 -3.90 -10.25 -14.23
C LEU A 280 -3.80 -8.76 -13.90
N ASP A 281 -4.82 -8.01 -14.29
CA ASP A 281 -4.99 -6.63 -13.81
C ASP A 281 -5.55 -6.67 -12.36
N PRO A 282 -4.75 -6.26 -11.35
CA PRO A 282 -5.17 -6.31 -9.96
C PRO A 282 -6.31 -5.32 -9.65
N ILE A 283 -6.42 -4.21 -10.40
CA ILE A 283 -7.48 -3.21 -10.20
C ILE A 283 -8.82 -3.78 -10.61
N ARG A 284 -8.90 -4.32 -11.83
CA ARG A 284 -10.10 -4.99 -12.32
C ARG A 284 -10.48 -6.17 -11.42
N THR A 285 -9.51 -7.02 -11.12
CA THR A 285 -9.74 -8.26 -10.35
C THR A 285 -10.28 -7.93 -8.95
N LEU A 286 -9.61 -7.04 -8.22
CA LEU A 286 -10.06 -6.64 -6.89
C LEU A 286 -11.40 -5.94 -6.94
N PHE A 287 -11.62 -5.00 -7.88
CA PHE A 287 -12.90 -4.31 -7.99
C PHE A 287 -14.06 -5.27 -8.21
N LEU A 288 -13.90 -6.26 -9.09
CA LEU A 288 -14.91 -7.28 -9.33
C LEU A 288 -15.20 -8.13 -8.08
N LEU A 289 -14.18 -8.46 -7.29
CA LEU A 289 -14.35 -9.12 -5.99
C LEU A 289 -15.13 -8.23 -5.01
N ARG A 290 -14.88 -6.91 -4.98
CA ARG A 290 -15.63 -5.94 -4.13
C ARG A 290 -17.10 -5.80 -4.53
N LEU A 291 -17.41 -5.93 -5.81
CA LEU A 291 -18.80 -6.00 -6.26
C LEU A 291 -19.45 -7.31 -5.80
N TYR A 292 -18.73 -8.44 -5.91
CA TYR A 292 -19.25 -9.76 -5.59
C TYR A 292 -19.50 -9.97 -4.09
N ASP A 293 -18.53 -9.60 -3.24
CA ASP A 293 -18.61 -9.78 -1.78
C ASP A 293 -19.56 -8.78 -1.09
N GLY A 294 -20.06 -7.80 -1.83
CA GLY A 294 -20.97 -6.77 -1.33
C GLY A 294 -20.29 -5.65 -0.55
N THR A 295 -18.98 -5.45 -0.69
CA THR A 295 -18.24 -4.33 -0.06
C THR A 295 -18.93 -2.99 -0.34
N LEU A 296 -19.45 -2.80 -1.56
CA LEU A 296 -20.13 -1.56 -1.94
C LEU A 296 -21.47 -1.34 -1.20
N ASP A 297 -22.06 -2.36 -0.58
CA ASP A 297 -23.31 -2.23 0.17
C ASP A 297 -23.17 -1.31 1.39
N ALA A 298 -21.96 -1.20 1.94
CA ALA A 298 -21.64 -0.25 3.01
C ALA A 298 -21.90 1.22 2.60
N PHE A 299 -21.93 1.52 1.30
CA PHE A 299 -22.16 2.85 0.75
C PHE A 299 -23.58 3.04 0.20
N GLY A 300 -24.53 2.15 0.52
CA GLY A 300 -25.87 2.16 -0.07
C GLY A 300 -26.62 3.50 0.00
N SER A 301 -26.34 4.34 1.01
CA SER A 301 -26.93 5.67 1.16
C SER A 301 -26.11 6.83 0.60
N THR A 302 -24.84 6.63 0.24
CA THR A 302 -23.89 7.71 -0.11
C THR A 302 -23.23 7.52 -1.47
N TRP A 303 -23.29 6.33 -2.07
CA TRP A 303 -22.57 6.01 -3.31
C TRP A 303 -22.90 6.95 -4.48
N GLN A 304 -24.12 7.47 -4.56
CA GLN A 304 -24.54 8.41 -5.62
C GLN A 304 -23.73 9.71 -5.61
N GLU A 305 -23.38 10.18 -4.42
CA GLU A 305 -22.54 11.37 -4.23
C GLU A 305 -21.06 11.05 -4.48
N LEU A 306 -20.65 9.82 -4.17
CA LEU A 306 -19.26 9.35 -4.22
C LEU A 306 -18.81 8.83 -5.59
N ILE A 307 -19.73 8.43 -6.47
CA ILE A 307 -19.39 7.79 -7.76
C ILE A 307 -18.53 8.68 -8.68
N SER A 308 -18.55 10.00 -8.49
CA SER A 308 -17.69 10.92 -9.24
C SER A 308 -16.37 11.25 -8.54
N ASP A 309 -16.19 10.77 -7.32
CA ASP A 309 -15.02 11.05 -6.49
C ASP A 309 -13.95 9.97 -6.72
N GLU A 310 -12.77 10.38 -7.19
CA GLU A 310 -11.64 9.47 -7.36
C GLU A 310 -11.20 8.84 -6.03
N SER A 311 -11.34 9.57 -4.91
CA SER A 311 -10.95 9.08 -3.59
C SER A 311 -11.83 7.93 -3.10
N PHE A 312 -13.09 7.86 -3.55
CA PHE A 312 -13.97 6.73 -3.26
C PHE A 312 -13.41 5.44 -3.88
N PHE A 313 -13.01 5.49 -5.15
CA PHE A 313 -12.41 4.34 -5.81
C PHE A 313 -11.02 4.04 -5.27
N ALA A 314 -10.23 5.07 -4.95
CA ALA A 314 -8.92 4.89 -4.35
C ALA A 314 -9.00 4.14 -3.01
N GLY A 315 -9.98 4.45 -2.16
CA GLY A 315 -10.16 3.76 -0.87
C GLY A 315 -10.52 2.28 -1.02
N ILE A 316 -11.44 1.92 -1.92
CA ILE A 316 -11.83 0.50 -2.09
C ILE A 316 -10.77 -0.33 -2.82
N LEU A 317 -9.89 0.33 -3.58
CA LEU A 317 -8.77 -0.26 -4.33
C LEU A 317 -7.44 -0.11 -3.63
N GLU A 318 -7.39 0.53 -2.46
CA GLU A 318 -6.19 0.74 -1.68
C GLU A 318 -5.37 -0.55 -1.48
N PRO A 319 -5.98 -1.73 -1.22
CA PRO A 319 -5.21 -2.98 -1.09
C PRO A 319 -4.36 -3.36 -2.30
N VAL A 320 -4.62 -2.78 -3.48
CA VAL A 320 -3.74 -3.00 -4.65
C VAL A 320 -2.36 -2.38 -4.42
N VAL A 321 -2.27 -1.28 -3.68
CA VAL A 321 -1.01 -0.54 -3.47
C VAL A 321 -0.52 -0.60 -2.02
N ASN A 322 -1.43 -0.66 -1.06
CA ASN A 322 -1.18 -0.90 0.36
C ASN A 322 -1.25 -2.41 0.63
N ARG A 323 -0.17 -3.10 0.27
CA ARG A 323 -0.01 -4.55 0.44
C ARG A 323 1.41 -4.83 0.90
N GLN A 324 1.56 -5.94 1.62
CA GLN A 324 2.86 -6.50 1.93
C GLN A 324 3.55 -6.96 0.64
N ASP A 325 4.85 -6.68 0.51
CA ASP A 325 5.67 -7.24 -0.55
C ASP A 325 6.32 -8.55 -0.09
N VAL A 326 6.65 -9.40 -1.06
CA VAL A 326 7.28 -10.71 -0.85
C VAL A 326 8.39 -10.84 -1.89
N GLU A 327 9.55 -11.37 -1.49
CA GLU A 327 10.65 -11.62 -2.44
C GLU A 327 10.16 -12.46 -3.62
N GLU A 328 10.56 -12.12 -4.85
CA GLU A 328 10.11 -12.77 -6.08
C GLU A 328 10.26 -14.30 -6.02
N GLN A 329 11.40 -14.80 -5.52
CA GLN A 329 11.65 -16.24 -5.37
C GLN A 329 10.67 -16.91 -4.39
N LEU A 330 10.34 -16.24 -3.29
CA LEU A 330 9.37 -16.75 -2.32
C LEU A 330 7.96 -16.69 -2.90
N LEU A 331 7.61 -15.63 -3.62
CA LEU A 331 6.32 -15.50 -4.30
C LEU A 331 6.11 -16.60 -5.34
N GLU A 332 7.10 -16.91 -6.18
CA GLU A 332 7.04 -18.02 -7.14
C GLU A 332 6.77 -19.36 -6.45
N ARG A 333 7.43 -19.61 -5.31
CA ARG A 333 7.20 -20.82 -4.50
C ARG A 333 5.79 -20.85 -3.92
N ILE A 334 5.29 -19.73 -3.39
CA ILE A 334 3.94 -19.60 -2.84
C ILE A 334 2.90 -19.88 -3.92
N VAL A 335 3.03 -19.27 -5.10
CA VAL A 335 2.12 -19.48 -6.23
C VAL A 335 2.10 -20.95 -6.64
N GLY A 336 3.28 -21.57 -6.79
CA GLY A 336 3.39 -22.99 -7.12
C GLY A 336 2.73 -23.89 -6.07
N ALA A 337 2.95 -23.62 -4.78
CA ALA A 337 2.34 -24.36 -3.68
C ALA A 337 0.81 -24.20 -3.65
N GLY A 338 0.29 -23.01 -3.96
CA GLY A 338 -1.15 -22.74 -3.97
C GLY A 338 -1.88 -23.53 -5.05
N PHE A 339 -1.31 -23.65 -6.26
CA PHE A 339 -1.91 -24.48 -7.31
C PHE A 339 -1.90 -25.97 -6.95
N VAL A 340 -0.85 -26.47 -6.30
CA VAL A 340 -0.82 -27.86 -5.78
C VAL A 340 -1.89 -28.06 -4.71
N TYR A 341 -1.98 -27.14 -3.75
CA TYR A 341 -3.01 -27.16 -2.70
C TYR A 341 -4.44 -27.18 -3.30
N LEU A 342 -4.68 -26.37 -4.32
CA LEU A 342 -5.98 -26.32 -5.00
C LEU A 342 -6.30 -27.64 -5.72
N GLU A 343 -5.32 -28.25 -6.40
CA GLU A 343 -5.48 -29.55 -7.06
C GLU A 343 -5.83 -30.66 -6.06
N GLU A 344 -5.09 -30.73 -4.94
CA GLU A 344 -5.34 -31.69 -3.85
C GLU A 344 -6.75 -31.52 -3.27
N LYS A 345 -7.15 -30.28 -2.96
CA LYS A 345 -8.49 -29.96 -2.44
C LYS A 345 -9.60 -30.38 -3.40
N HIS A 346 -9.41 -30.21 -4.70
CA HIS A 346 -10.37 -30.68 -5.71
C HIS A 346 -10.41 -32.21 -5.82
N GLU A 347 -9.27 -32.90 -5.70
CA GLU A 347 -9.22 -34.36 -5.68
C GLU A 347 -9.95 -34.92 -4.45
N GLU A 348 -9.69 -34.38 -3.26
CA GLU A 348 -10.37 -34.75 -2.01
C GLU A 348 -11.88 -34.53 -2.08
N ALA A 349 -12.32 -33.42 -2.67
CA ALA A 349 -13.74 -33.12 -2.88
C ALA A 349 -14.40 -34.14 -3.82
N ARG A 350 -13.73 -34.53 -4.91
CA ARG A 350 -14.23 -35.56 -5.85
C ARG A 350 -14.31 -36.93 -5.19
N GLU A 351 -13.29 -37.32 -4.42
CA GLU A 351 -13.31 -38.58 -3.68
C GLU A 351 -14.46 -38.61 -2.66
N SER A 352 -14.66 -37.51 -1.93
CA SER A 352 -15.72 -37.39 -0.93
C SER A 352 -17.11 -37.48 -1.55
N ALA A 353 -17.35 -36.77 -2.66
CA ALA A 353 -18.60 -36.85 -3.41
C ALA A 353 -18.87 -38.28 -3.93
N SER A 354 -17.85 -38.94 -4.48
CA SER A 354 -17.96 -40.33 -4.94
C SER A 354 -18.32 -41.30 -3.80
N ARG A 355 -17.69 -41.13 -2.62
CA ARG A 355 -18.01 -41.93 -1.42
C ARG A 355 -19.46 -41.70 -0.97
N GLU A 356 -19.95 -40.46 -0.99
CA GLU A 356 -21.33 -40.15 -0.64
C GLU A 356 -22.34 -40.75 -1.61
N GLU A 357 -22.08 -40.71 -2.92
CA GLU A 357 -22.93 -41.35 -3.94
C GLU A 357 -23.03 -42.88 -3.73
N ILE A 358 -21.90 -43.53 -3.40
CA ILE A 358 -21.88 -44.96 -3.06
C ILE A 358 -22.72 -45.25 -1.80
N ILE A 359 -22.63 -44.40 -0.78
CA ILE A 359 -23.43 -44.56 0.45
C ILE A 359 -24.92 -44.34 0.18
N GLN A 360 -25.28 -43.35 -0.63
CA GLN A 360 -26.68 -43.06 -0.98
C GLN A 360 -27.30 -44.16 -1.84
N SER A 361 -26.57 -44.68 -2.83
CA SER A 361 -27.03 -45.80 -3.66
C SER A 361 -27.21 -47.09 -2.85
N ALA A 362 -26.26 -47.44 -1.97
CA ALA A 362 -26.38 -48.60 -1.08
C ALA A 362 -27.59 -48.50 -0.12
N ARG A 363 -27.94 -47.28 0.33
CA ARG A 363 -29.12 -47.02 1.16
C ARG A 363 -30.43 -47.06 0.38
N ALA A 364 -30.41 -46.78 -0.92
CA ALA A 364 -31.60 -46.84 -1.79
C ALA A 364 -31.95 -48.29 -2.22
N GLU A 365 -30.96 -49.20 -2.18
CA GLU A 365 -31.12 -50.63 -2.50
C GLU A 365 -31.44 -51.52 -1.29
N SER A 366 -31.43 -50.95 -0.07
CA SER A 366 -31.82 -51.62 1.19
C SER A 366 -33.23 -51.24 1.59
#